data_AF-A0A432XD01-F1
#
_entry.id   AF-A0A432XD01-F1
#
_cell.length_a   1.000
_cell.length_b   1.000
_cell.length_c   1.000
_cell.angle_alpha   90.00
_cell.angle_beta   90.00
_cell.angle_gamma   90.00
#
_symmetry.space_group_name_H-M   'P 1'
#
loop_
_entity.id
_entity.type
_entity.pdbx_description
1 polymer ?
#
loop_
_entity_poly.entity_id
_entity_poly.type
_entity_poly.pdbx_seq_one_letter_code
_entity_poly.pdbx_strand_id
1 'polypeptide(L)'
;MRGVITAALALAVASGLGGCSTFKSLSSEESSQLSAAQASFDFLFGDAPQAPDRETLLQAPYPVTYVQIGDAPRTILAAAVNGTDGQYWVSAGGEALTLWQGRVIRSSQLELENRIHTSYLADDPLSCYLHNSQAAQGSSERTCPTDFERTIQLKRPVATFDPHNPQYEIVSLTLNSSFNRNGRDITETGTAVTTGASNEGKREQYEFTNSYRLSSDGKYVIESKQWLSPMHGYVNLEMVSLTSPNAPRGEPQITRFQAPVQVRNINGEEIAPRLNEFVTAMQRQLYPDSYWPGLRIYSDKLDQRFSARKAGMLKRLRMLEQTYRHDGETALADAAHALTQQFQQWPLRASYVHGIDPAQMRLTIGENPALNPHDADKEYEIVLAPALALATGLSKATNTLTDAVATERWLVQPDGSIRKLEPSTAGKPAQTIGAMPGVTLTTIAEAQLPRGFRDLNAQLAMFLQHWDYTQAPVAALLPKELMTQAQAKTRSAQ
;
A
#
# COMPACT_ATOMS: atom_id res chain seq x y z
N MET A 1 49.11 -2.33 -58.12
CA MET A 1 50.48 -1.80 -57.93
C MET A 1 50.39 -0.57 -57.05
N ARG A 2 51.27 -0.50 -56.04
CA ARG A 2 51.94 0.69 -55.46
C ARG A 2 51.42 2.06 -55.95
N GLY A 3 51.12 3.06 -55.11
CA GLY A 3 51.40 3.28 -53.70
C GLY A 3 51.76 4.77 -53.46
N VAL A 4 52.11 5.06 -52.20
CA VAL A 4 52.95 6.18 -51.69
C VAL A 4 52.18 7.48 -51.38
N ILE A 5 51.86 7.83 -50.12
CA ILE A 5 52.64 8.22 -48.90
C ILE A 5 52.95 9.73 -48.83
N THR A 6 52.52 10.38 -47.73
CA THR A 6 53.21 11.34 -46.81
C THR A 6 52.19 12.31 -46.19
N ALA A 7 52.30 12.85 -44.98
CA ALA A 7 53.03 12.54 -43.75
C ALA A 7 52.49 13.48 -42.63
N ALA A 8 52.46 12.95 -41.40
CA ALA A 8 52.66 13.56 -40.09
C ALA A 8 52.32 15.04 -39.80
N LEU A 9 51.57 15.26 -38.72
CA LEU A 9 52.09 16.04 -37.58
C LEU A 9 51.47 15.54 -36.26
N ALA A 10 52.33 15.16 -35.33
CA ALA A 10 51.99 14.89 -33.94
C ALA A 10 52.38 16.12 -33.11
N LEU A 11 51.53 16.54 -32.17
CA LEU A 11 51.97 17.21 -30.96
C LEU A 11 51.10 16.76 -29.79
N ALA A 12 51.77 16.44 -28.69
CA ALA A 12 51.22 15.84 -27.50
C ALA A 12 51.16 16.84 -26.33
N VAL A 13 50.38 16.43 -25.32
CA VAL A 13 50.42 16.81 -23.89
C VAL A 13 49.75 18.14 -23.50
N ALA A 14 48.63 18.05 -22.76
CA ALA A 14 48.62 18.33 -21.32
C ALA A 14 47.25 18.06 -20.66
N SER A 15 47.33 17.45 -19.49
CA SER A 15 46.33 17.08 -18.49
C SER A 15 45.61 18.25 -17.80
N GLY A 16 44.37 18.03 -17.32
CA GLY A 16 43.74 18.93 -16.33
C GLY A 16 42.25 18.68 -16.03
N LEU A 17 42.00 17.85 -15.01
CA LEU A 17 40.94 17.90 -13.98
C LEU A 17 39.62 18.67 -14.20
N GLY A 18 38.50 17.96 -13.95
CA GLY A 18 37.39 18.42 -13.10
C GLY A 18 36.21 19.16 -13.77
N GLY A 19 34.98 18.77 -13.41
CA GLY A 19 33.80 19.63 -13.59
C GLY A 19 32.48 18.89 -13.78
N CYS A 20 31.69 18.81 -12.71
CA CYS A 20 30.29 18.37 -12.73
C CYS A 20 29.45 19.21 -13.70
N SER A 21 28.62 18.55 -14.51
CA SER A 21 27.69 19.22 -15.43
C SER A 21 26.41 19.61 -14.71
N THR A 22 26.22 20.91 -14.51
CA THR A 22 24.97 21.53 -14.11
C THR A 22 23.99 21.59 -15.29
N PHE A 23 22.77 21.09 -15.11
CA PHE A 23 21.64 21.33 -16.01
C PHE A 23 20.79 22.50 -15.46
N LYS A 24 20.98 23.67 -16.08
CA LYS A 24 20.05 24.81 -16.23
C LYS A 24 20.30 25.30 -17.66
N SER A 25 19.37 25.67 -18.51
CA SER A 25 17.95 26.01 -18.42
C SER A 25 17.46 26.11 -19.87
N LEU A 26 16.19 25.81 -20.14
CA LEU A 26 15.46 26.51 -21.19
C LEU A 26 14.08 26.89 -20.65
N SER A 27 13.93 28.19 -20.45
CA SER A 27 12.74 28.93 -20.07
C SER A 27 11.85 29.20 -21.29
N SER A 28 10.54 29.04 -21.13
CA SER A 28 9.55 29.89 -21.80
C SER A 28 8.75 30.61 -20.73
N GLU A 29 8.60 31.92 -20.92
CA GLU A 29 7.93 32.87 -20.03
C GLU A 29 6.47 32.48 -19.76
N GLU A 30 6.20 32.00 -18.55
CA GLU A 30 4.88 32.06 -17.92
C GLU A 30 5.04 32.86 -16.61
N SER A 31 4.07 33.73 -16.39
CA SER A 31 4.00 34.77 -15.36
C SER A 31 4.54 34.36 -13.98
N SER A 32 5.31 35.27 -13.39
CA SER A 32 5.94 35.23 -12.06
C SER A 32 4.97 35.25 -10.87
N GLN A 33 3.99 34.34 -10.83
CA GLN A 33 3.38 33.92 -9.58
C GLN A 33 3.98 32.56 -9.22
N LEU A 34 5.06 32.60 -8.45
CA LEU A 34 5.49 31.45 -7.66
C LEU A 34 4.26 30.92 -6.94
N SER A 35 3.86 29.68 -7.23
CA SER A 35 2.78 29.04 -6.47
C SER A 35 3.18 29.06 -5.00
N ALA A 36 2.21 29.22 -4.09
CA ALA A 36 2.49 29.18 -2.65
C ALA A 36 3.31 27.93 -2.28
N ALA A 37 3.09 26.80 -2.98
CA ALA A 37 3.88 25.58 -2.85
C ALA A 37 5.37 25.77 -3.19
N GLN A 38 5.74 26.49 -4.26
CA GLN A 38 7.16 26.70 -4.59
C GLN A 38 7.87 27.58 -3.54
N ALA A 39 7.21 28.64 -3.07
CA ALA A 39 7.73 29.50 -2.00
C ALA A 39 7.82 28.77 -0.64
N SER A 40 6.90 27.84 -0.38
CA SER A 40 6.95 26.91 0.74
C SER A 40 8.14 25.96 0.65
N PHE A 41 8.40 25.40 -0.53
CA PHE A 41 9.53 24.50 -0.75
C PHE A 41 10.86 25.24 -0.52
N ASP A 42 11.03 26.46 -1.06
CA ASP A 42 12.25 27.25 -0.84
C ASP A 42 12.45 27.66 0.64
N PHE A 43 11.36 27.94 1.38
CA PHE A 43 11.39 28.22 2.82
C PHE A 43 11.80 27.00 3.67
N LEU A 44 11.42 25.79 3.24
CA LEU A 44 11.69 24.53 3.94
C LEU A 44 13.08 23.94 3.57
N PHE A 45 13.65 24.28 2.40
CA PHE A 45 14.82 23.60 1.81
C PHE A 45 16.06 24.46 1.56
N GLY A 46 16.18 25.61 2.23
CA GLY A 46 17.45 26.32 2.28
C GLY A 46 18.47 25.61 3.16
N ASP A 47 19.11 24.52 2.69
CA ASP A 47 20.32 23.83 3.22
C ASP A 47 20.55 23.85 4.75
N ALA A 48 19.48 23.89 5.55
CA ALA A 48 19.59 24.06 6.98
C ALA A 48 19.74 22.67 7.61
N PRO A 49 20.85 22.38 8.32
CA PRO A 49 21.07 21.09 8.97
C PRO A 49 20.08 20.82 10.14
N GLN A 50 19.22 21.79 10.47
CA GLN A 50 18.26 21.73 11.56
C GLN A 50 16.91 22.28 11.11
N ALA A 51 15.83 21.74 11.68
CA ALA A 51 14.50 22.28 11.48
C ALA A 51 14.44 23.76 11.93
N PRO A 52 13.74 24.64 11.19
CA PRO A 52 13.51 26.02 11.60
C PRO A 52 12.91 26.10 13.00
N ASP A 53 13.19 27.20 13.71
CA ASP A 53 12.62 27.43 15.03
C ASP A 53 11.09 27.62 14.98
N ARG A 54 10.46 27.49 16.16
CA ARG A 54 9.00 27.49 16.26
C ARG A 54 8.39 28.84 15.87
N GLU A 55 9.07 29.95 16.16
CA GLU A 55 8.58 31.30 15.84
C GLU A 55 8.57 31.51 14.32
N THR A 56 9.61 31.05 13.64
CA THR A 56 9.70 31.00 12.18
C THR A 56 8.57 30.15 11.58
N LEU A 57 8.32 28.95 12.09
CA LEU A 57 7.27 28.07 11.56
C LEU A 57 5.84 28.54 11.84
N LEU A 58 5.62 29.31 12.91
CA LEU A 58 4.32 29.94 13.19
C LEU A 58 3.91 30.97 12.12
N GLN A 59 4.88 31.48 11.34
CA GLN A 59 4.62 32.40 10.23
C GLN A 59 4.24 31.67 8.93
N ALA A 60 4.32 30.34 8.88
CA ALA A 60 3.96 29.58 7.70
C ALA A 60 2.45 29.74 7.38
N PRO A 61 2.06 29.96 6.12
CA PRO A 61 0.66 30.15 5.73
C PRO A 61 -0.15 28.84 5.72
N TYR A 62 0.42 27.73 6.20
CA TYR A 62 -0.18 26.40 6.23
C TYR A 62 0.23 25.66 7.51
N PRO A 63 -0.53 24.62 7.91
CA PRO A 63 -0.18 23.82 9.07
C PRO A 63 1.16 23.10 8.92
N VAL A 64 2.00 23.18 9.95
CA VAL A 64 3.31 22.52 10.03
C VAL A 64 3.42 21.75 11.34
N THR A 65 4.03 20.57 11.27
CA THR A 65 4.42 19.79 12.45
C THR A 65 5.91 19.52 12.39
N TYR A 66 6.55 19.51 13.55
CA TYR A 66 7.83 18.83 13.66
C TYR A 66 7.62 17.33 13.64
N VAL A 67 8.60 16.61 13.09
CA VAL A 67 8.64 15.15 13.07
C VAL A 67 10.04 14.67 13.41
N GLN A 68 10.12 13.55 14.13
CA GLN A 68 11.35 12.81 14.34
C GLN A 68 11.04 11.32 14.29
N ILE A 69 11.72 10.56 13.44
CA ILE A 69 11.51 9.11 13.29
C ILE A 69 12.76 8.39 13.76
N GLY A 70 12.62 7.50 14.74
CA GLY A 70 13.74 6.82 15.38
C GLY A 70 14.76 7.82 15.93
N ASP A 71 16.03 7.60 15.59
CA ASP A 71 17.16 8.46 15.95
C ASP A 71 17.47 9.51 14.87
N ALA A 72 16.65 9.61 13.82
CA ALA A 72 16.86 10.60 12.76
C ALA A 72 16.77 12.03 13.32
N PRO A 73 17.45 13.01 12.68
CA PRO A 73 17.30 14.41 13.04
C PRO A 73 15.84 14.87 12.96
N ARG A 74 15.46 15.76 13.89
CA ARG A 74 14.15 16.42 13.85
C ARG A 74 14.03 17.25 12.57
N THR A 75 12.96 17.02 11.83
CA THR A 75 12.59 17.77 10.62
C THR A 75 11.13 18.22 10.72
N ILE A 76 10.53 18.64 9.62
CA ILE A 76 9.16 19.15 9.54
C ILE A 76 8.36 18.49 8.43
N LEU A 77 7.06 18.38 8.65
CA LEU A 77 6.08 18.02 7.64
C LEU A 77 5.07 19.16 7.50
N ALA A 78 4.65 19.43 6.27
CA ALA A 78 3.57 20.37 5.97
C ALA A 78 2.27 19.59 5.68
N ALA A 79 1.14 20.11 6.14
CA ALA A 79 -0.16 19.52 5.80
C ALA A 79 -0.49 19.83 4.32
N ALA A 80 -0.53 18.79 3.48
CA ALA A 80 -0.87 18.91 2.08
C ALA A 80 -2.39 18.93 1.85
N VAL A 81 -3.11 17.99 2.47
CA VAL A 81 -4.55 17.81 2.30
C VAL A 81 -5.17 17.31 3.60
N ASN A 82 -6.38 17.77 3.89
CA ASN A 82 -7.22 17.25 4.95
C ASN A 82 -8.53 16.73 4.35
N GLY A 83 -8.81 15.44 4.53
CA GLY A 83 -9.97 14.76 3.94
C GLY A 83 -10.62 13.75 4.88
N THR A 84 -11.70 13.14 4.40
CA THR A 84 -12.41 12.05 5.09
C THR A 84 -11.55 10.80 5.26
N ASP A 85 -10.52 10.63 4.45
CA ASP A 85 -9.55 9.54 4.47
C ASP A 85 -8.29 9.88 5.30
N GLY A 86 -8.21 11.07 5.90
CA GLY A 86 -7.13 11.46 6.81
C GLY A 86 -6.45 12.78 6.46
N GLN A 87 -5.46 13.13 7.29
CA GLN A 87 -4.60 14.30 7.09
C GLN A 87 -3.28 13.87 6.49
N TYR A 88 -2.92 14.39 5.34
CA TYR A 88 -1.70 14.07 4.63
C TYR A 88 -0.62 15.08 4.99
N TRP A 89 0.42 14.64 5.67
CA TRP A 89 1.57 15.44 6.08
C TRP A 89 2.78 15.00 5.28
N VAL A 90 3.40 15.92 4.55
CA VAL A 90 4.43 15.60 3.55
C VAL A 90 5.73 16.33 3.86
N SER A 91 6.84 15.66 3.61
CA SER A 91 8.20 16.19 3.72
C SER A 91 8.71 16.70 2.36
N ALA A 92 9.88 17.33 2.39
CA ALA A 92 10.68 17.68 1.22
C ALA A 92 10.86 16.56 0.21
N GLY A 93 11.24 15.41 0.76
CA GLY A 93 11.74 14.27 0.02
C GLY A 93 10.60 13.43 -0.55
N GLY A 94 9.36 13.90 -0.40
CA GLY A 94 8.18 13.13 -0.74
C GLY A 94 7.80 12.07 0.31
N GLU A 95 8.47 12.03 1.47
CA GLU A 95 8.00 11.21 2.58
C GLU A 95 6.67 11.74 3.06
N ALA A 96 5.78 10.85 3.50
CA ALA A 96 4.50 11.28 4.01
C ALA A 96 4.05 10.46 5.21
N LEU A 97 3.33 11.10 6.12
CA LEU A 97 2.55 10.48 7.17
C LEU A 97 1.08 10.83 6.94
N THR A 98 0.19 9.85 7.00
CA THR A 98 -1.24 10.12 7.08
C THR A 98 -1.70 9.99 8.52
N LEU A 99 -2.33 11.04 9.05
CA LEU A 99 -2.86 11.07 10.40
C LEU A 99 -4.38 10.96 10.43
N TRP A 100 -4.89 10.23 11.41
CA TRP A 100 -6.30 10.25 11.80
C TRP A 100 -6.37 10.61 13.29
N GLN A 101 -6.96 11.77 13.61
CA GLN A 101 -7.11 12.20 15.00
C GLN A 101 -5.79 12.20 15.81
N GLY A 102 -4.70 12.57 15.14
CA GLY A 102 -3.35 12.54 15.71
C GLY A 102 -2.64 11.20 15.61
N ARG A 103 -3.32 10.08 15.34
CA ARG A 103 -2.69 8.77 15.13
C ARG A 103 -2.08 8.66 13.74
N VAL A 104 -0.86 8.15 13.63
CA VAL A 104 -0.27 7.75 12.35
C VAL A 104 -0.94 6.48 11.84
N ILE A 105 -1.70 6.59 10.76
CA ILE A 105 -2.45 5.47 10.18
C ILE A 105 -1.78 4.91 8.93
N ARG A 106 -0.99 5.72 8.24
CA ARG A 106 -0.19 5.34 7.08
C ARG A 106 1.12 6.12 7.01
N SER A 107 2.12 5.56 6.33
CA SER A 107 3.35 6.24 5.94
C SER A 107 3.73 5.89 4.50
N SER A 108 4.49 6.77 3.86
CA SER A 108 4.90 6.65 2.46
C SER A 108 6.34 7.11 2.29
N GLN A 109 7.08 6.42 1.41
CA GLN A 109 8.49 6.71 1.05
C GLN A 109 9.46 6.79 2.24
N LEU A 110 9.13 6.18 3.39
CA LEU A 110 10.13 5.96 4.43
C LEU A 110 11.11 4.88 3.99
N GLU A 111 12.38 5.05 4.36
CA GLU A 111 13.52 4.26 3.87
C GLU A 111 13.41 2.77 4.18
N LEU A 112 13.00 2.40 5.41
CA LEU A 112 13.09 1.02 5.87
C LEU A 112 11.83 0.19 5.61
N GLU A 113 10.65 0.79 5.77
CA GLU A 113 9.33 0.18 5.64
C GLU A 113 8.20 1.21 5.74
N ASN A 114 7.02 0.88 5.21
CA ASN A 114 5.90 1.81 5.16
C ASN A 114 4.65 1.16 5.73
N ARG A 115 3.97 1.85 6.67
CA ARG A 115 2.65 1.45 7.14
C ARG A 115 1.64 1.78 6.05
N ILE A 116 1.16 0.77 5.34
CA ILE A 116 0.25 0.98 4.19
C ILE A 116 -1.22 0.92 4.58
N HIS A 117 -1.54 0.37 5.77
CA HIS A 117 -2.91 0.27 6.26
C HIS A 117 -2.96 0.09 7.79
N THR A 118 -4.02 0.63 8.40
CA THR A 118 -4.44 0.40 9.79
C THR A 118 -5.95 0.17 9.78
N SER A 119 -6.41 -0.93 10.38
CA SER A 119 -7.83 -1.29 10.45
C SER A 119 -8.51 -0.78 11.74
N TYR A 120 -9.84 -0.88 11.78
CA TYR A 120 -10.68 -0.61 12.95
C TYR A 120 -10.51 0.81 13.54
N LEU A 121 -10.22 1.80 12.70
CA LEU A 121 -10.01 3.19 13.17
C LEU A 121 -11.29 3.83 13.73
N ALA A 122 -12.47 3.30 13.41
CA ALA A 122 -13.73 3.72 14.00
C ALA A 122 -13.81 3.43 15.52
N ASP A 123 -13.07 2.41 15.99
CA ASP A 123 -13.03 1.98 17.39
C ASP A 123 -11.86 2.59 18.17
N ASP A 124 -11.06 3.47 17.55
CA ASP A 124 -9.91 4.10 18.19
C ASP A 124 -10.33 4.99 19.38
N PRO A 125 -9.89 4.69 20.62
CA PRO A 125 -10.20 5.48 21.80
C PRO A 125 -9.86 6.97 21.70
N LEU A 126 -8.84 7.33 20.89
CA LEU A 126 -8.48 8.73 20.68
C LEU A 126 -9.65 9.56 20.14
N SER A 127 -10.51 8.99 19.29
CA SER A 127 -11.70 9.69 18.82
C SER A 127 -12.59 10.11 19.98
N CYS A 128 -12.88 9.18 20.88
CA CYS A 128 -13.73 9.44 22.03
C CYS A 128 -13.13 10.52 22.93
N TYR A 129 -11.82 10.45 23.22
CA TYR A 129 -11.16 11.43 24.08
C TYR A 129 -11.19 12.85 23.51
N LEU A 130 -11.05 13.00 22.18
CA LEU A 130 -11.10 14.29 21.49
C LEU A 130 -12.50 14.90 21.46
N HIS A 131 -13.56 14.08 21.49
CA HIS A 131 -14.95 14.56 21.49
C HIS A 131 -15.53 14.78 22.90
N ASN A 132 -15.06 14.03 23.90
CA ASN A 132 -15.55 14.15 25.27
C ASN A 132 -14.99 15.36 26.04
N SER A 133 -13.94 16.03 25.53
CA SER A 133 -13.41 17.28 26.09
C SER A 133 -14.45 18.41 26.16
N GLN A 134 -15.56 18.32 25.40
CA GLN A 134 -16.68 19.26 25.45
C GLN A 134 -17.65 19.03 26.62
N ALA A 135 -17.57 17.90 27.33
CA ALA A 135 -18.43 17.61 28.48
C ALA A 135 -18.03 18.37 29.76
N ALA A 136 -17.08 19.30 29.66
CA ALA A 136 -16.67 20.21 30.72
C ALA A 136 -17.78 21.25 31.00
N GLN A 137 -18.84 20.82 31.70
CA GLN A 137 -19.66 21.58 32.67
C GLN A 137 -20.97 20.82 32.98
N GLY A 138 -20.87 19.65 33.63
CA GLY A 138 -21.99 19.08 34.38
C GLY A 138 -22.74 17.89 33.76
N SER A 139 -22.34 17.39 32.58
CA SER A 139 -22.83 16.10 32.07
C SER A 139 -21.94 14.95 32.55
N SER A 140 -22.54 13.85 32.97
CA SER A 140 -21.85 12.61 33.33
C SER A 140 -20.77 12.26 32.31
N GLU A 141 -19.52 12.13 32.77
CA GLU A 141 -18.36 11.85 31.96
C GLU A 141 -18.60 10.58 31.13
N ARG A 142 -18.71 10.74 29.81
CA ARG A 142 -18.88 9.59 28.92
C ARG A 142 -17.63 8.72 29.01
N THR A 143 -17.79 7.49 29.48
CA THR A 143 -16.70 6.53 29.56
C THR A 143 -16.20 6.21 28.15
N CYS A 144 -14.93 6.50 27.86
CA CYS A 144 -14.31 6.10 26.61
C CYS A 144 -13.86 4.64 26.67
N PRO A 145 -13.89 3.91 25.54
CA PRO A 145 -13.23 2.61 25.46
C PRO A 145 -11.77 2.75 25.86
N THR A 146 -11.27 1.78 26.63
CA THR A 146 -9.88 1.75 27.04
C THR A 146 -9.07 0.79 26.20
N ASP A 147 -9.68 -0.15 25.50
CA ASP A 147 -8.98 -1.16 24.73
C ASP A 147 -9.10 -0.88 23.23
N PHE A 148 -8.06 -1.22 22.47
CA PHE A 148 -8.06 -1.10 21.03
C PHE A 148 -7.34 -2.29 20.39
N GLU A 149 -8.11 -3.13 19.70
CA GLU A 149 -7.61 -4.18 18.84
C GLU A 149 -7.62 -3.73 17.38
N ARG A 150 -6.52 -3.94 16.68
CA ARG A 150 -6.40 -3.58 15.26
C ARG A 150 -5.37 -4.40 14.53
N THR A 151 -5.36 -4.30 13.21
CA THR A 151 -4.25 -4.79 12.39
C THR A 151 -3.58 -3.64 11.67
N ILE A 152 -2.24 -3.68 11.59
CA ILE A 152 -1.48 -2.83 10.67
C ILE A 152 -0.86 -3.69 9.58
N GLN A 153 -0.64 -3.11 8.41
CA GLN A 153 0.17 -3.71 7.36
C GLN A 153 1.36 -2.85 7.04
N LEU A 154 2.52 -3.52 6.89
CA LEU A 154 3.79 -2.89 6.59
C LEU A 154 4.28 -3.41 5.24
N LYS A 155 4.63 -2.49 4.33
CA LYS A 155 5.39 -2.79 3.11
C LYS A 155 6.86 -2.59 3.41
N ARG A 156 7.67 -3.64 3.28
CA ARG A 156 9.10 -3.61 3.62
C ARG A 156 9.93 -4.40 2.62
N PRO A 157 11.24 -4.15 2.51
CA PRO A 157 12.15 -4.99 1.74
C PRO A 157 12.03 -6.47 2.12
N VAL A 158 12.11 -7.37 1.13
CA VAL A 158 12.21 -8.81 1.42
C VAL A 158 13.54 -9.12 2.12
N ALA A 159 13.62 -10.23 2.86
CA ALA A 159 14.86 -10.63 3.54
C ALA A 159 16.07 -10.81 2.59
N THR A 160 15.82 -11.07 1.31
CA THR A 160 16.82 -11.20 0.24
C THR A 160 16.88 -9.96 -0.65
N PHE A 161 16.70 -8.77 -0.08
CA PHE A 161 16.65 -7.51 -0.82
C PHE A 161 17.91 -7.29 -1.67
N ASP A 162 17.70 -6.97 -2.94
CA ASP A 162 18.75 -6.56 -3.89
C ASP A 162 18.44 -5.12 -4.36
N PRO A 163 19.31 -4.13 -4.09
CA PRO A 163 19.11 -2.77 -4.56
C PRO A 163 18.98 -2.63 -6.08
N HIS A 164 19.54 -3.57 -6.86
CA HIS A 164 19.42 -3.58 -8.32
C HIS A 164 18.11 -4.20 -8.83
N ASN A 165 17.41 -4.93 -7.97
CA ASN A 165 16.10 -5.52 -8.25
C ASN A 165 15.23 -5.46 -6.97
N PRO A 166 14.79 -4.27 -6.57
CA PRO A 166 14.17 -4.06 -5.27
C PRO A 166 12.85 -4.83 -5.20
N GLN A 167 12.77 -5.74 -4.23
CA GLN A 167 11.58 -6.51 -3.94
C GLN A 167 11.06 -6.19 -2.55
N TYR A 168 9.75 -6.09 -2.46
CA TYR A 168 9.05 -5.79 -1.22
C TYR A 168 8.09 -6.93 -0.86
N GLU A 169 7.76 -7.01 0.41
CA GLU A 169 6.68 -7.83 0.94
C GLU A 169 5.74 -6.97 1.77
N ILE A 170 4.52 -7.46 1.94
CA ILE A 170 3.49 -6.86 2.81
C ILE A 170 3.30 -7.85 3.94
N VAL A 171 3.57 -7.39 5.16
CA VAL A 171 3.39 -8.17 6.38
C VAL A 171 2.28 -7.57 7.23
N SER A 172 1.52 -8.42 7.91
CA SER A 172 0.44 -7.99 8.80
C SER A 172 0.85 -8.19 10.25
N LEU A 173 0.54 -7.21 11.10
CA LEU A 173 0.68 -7.31 12.55
C LEU A 173 -0.67 -7.07 13.20
N THR A 174 -1.02 -7.92 14.17
CA THR A 174 -2.18 -7.71 15.04
C THR A 174 -1.72 -6.99 16.29
N LEU A 175 -2.35 -5.87 16.61
CA LEU A 175 -2.03 -5.01 17.74
C LEU A 175 -3.17 -5.05 18.75
N ASN A 176 -2.83 -5.26 20.01
CA ASN A 176 -3.73 -5.16 21.14
C ASN A 176 -3.16 -4.16 22.14
N SER A 177 -3.88 -3.08 22.41
CA SER A 177 -3.45 -2.04 23.34
C SER A 177 -4.54 -1.57 24.28
N SER A 178 -4.11 -0.95 25.38
CA SER A 178 -4.96 -0.31 26.38
C SER A 178 -4.53 1.14 26.59
N PHE A 179 -5.49 2.00 26.92
CA PHE A 179 -5.33 3.44 27.07
C PHE A 179 -5.57 3.85 28.52
N ASN A 180 -4.69 4.71 29.01
CA ASN A 180 -4.83 5.40 30.28
C ASN A 180 -4.77 6.92 30.05
N ARG A 181 -5.72 7.65 30.59
CA ARG A 181 -5.78 9.11 30.49
C ARG A 181 -5.53 9.75 31.85
N ASN A 182 -4.56 10.66 31.89
CA ASN A 182 -4.30 11.53 33.03
C ASN A 182 -4.41 13.01 32.58
N GLY A 183 -5.61 13.57 32.72
CA GLY A 183 -5.90 14.94 32.27
C GLY A 183 -5.80 15.09 30.74
N ARG A 184 -4.80 15.83 30.27
CA ARG A 184 -4.52 16.05 28.83
C ARG A 184 -3.58 15.01 28.23
N ASP A 185 -2.88 14.25 29.07
CA ASP A 185 -1.93 13.25 28.61
C ASP A 185 -2.62 11.88 28.55
N ILE A 186 -2.46 11.19 27.42
CA ILE A 186 -2.98 9.86 27.15
C ILE A 186 -1.78 8.95 26.88
N THR A 187 -1.75 7.80 27.53
CA THR A 187 -0.76 6.75 27.29
C THR A 187 -1.47 5.52 26.73
N GLU A 188 -0.91 4.94 25.67
CA GLU A 188 -1.37 3.68 25.09
C GLU A 188 -0.26 2.64 25.23
N THR A 189 -0.53 1.51 25.86
CA THR A 189 0.45 0.42 26.03
C THR A 189 -0.10 -0.86 25.42
N GLY A 190 0.72 -1.60 24.67
CA GLY A 190 0.24 -2.79 23.99
C GLY A 190 1.31 -3.64 23.35
N THR A 191 0.84 -4.68 22.67
CA THR A 191 1.67 -5.66 21.97
C THR A 191 1.31 -5.68 20.49
N ALA A 192 2.31 -5.89 19.63
CA ALA A 192 2.14 -6.12 18.20
C ALA A 192 2.71 -7.51 17.86
N VAL A 193 1.91 -8.37 17.23
CA VAL A 193 2.30 -9.74 16.89
C VAL A 193 2.20 -9.94 15.38
N THR A 194 3.27 -10.45 14.75
CA THR A 194 3.23 -10.79 13.33
C THR A 194 2.20 -11.89 13.06
N THR A 195 1.29 -11.60 12.13
CA THR A 195 0.25 -12.53 11.70
C THR A 195 0.81 -13.35 10.55
N GLY A 196 0.84 -14.68 10.70
CA GLY A 196 1.49 -15.60 9.78
C GLY A 196 2.98 -15.72 10.02
N ALA A 197 3.43 -16.95 10.17
CA ALA A 197 4.80 -17.30 10.51
C ALA A 197 5.84 -16.59 9.63
N SER A 198 6.81 -15.97 10.29
CA SER A 198 8.14 -15.69 9.75
C SER A 198 8.74 -16.96 9.11
N ASN A 199 9.84 -16.81 8.37
CA ASN A 199 10.59 -17.91 7.76
C ASN A 199 11.02 -19.04 8.74
N GLU A 200 10.71 -18.95 10.04
CA GLU A 200 11.02 -19.97 11.06
C GLU A 200 9.82 -20.43 11.89
N GLY A 201 8.58 -20.04 11.58
CA GLY A 201 7.44 -20.37 12.46
C GLY A 201 7.38 -19.54 13.75
N LYS A 202 8.37 -18.68 14.01
CA LYS A 202 8.39 -17.77 15.16
C LYS A 202 7.48 -16.58 14.88
N ARG A 203 6.48 -16.40 15.73
CA ARG A 203 5.72 -15.14 15.81
C ARG A 203 6.63 -14.12 16.49
N GLU A 204 6.89 -13.03 15.79
CA GLU A 204 7.60 -11.89 16.36
C GLU A 204 6.59 -11.09 17.17
N GLN A 205 6.95 -10.77 18.39
CA GLN A 205 6.15 -9.96 19.29
C GLN A 205 6.96 -8.72 19.68
N TYR A 206 6.29 -7.57 19.62
CA TYR A 206 6.85 -6.27 19.94
C TYR A 206 5.98 -5.61 21.00
N GLU A 207 6.60 -5.15 22.10
CA GLU A 207 5.93 -4.31 23.09
C GLU A 207 6.08 -2.85 22.69
N PHE A 208 5.03 -2.05 22.87
CA PHE A 208 5.07 -0.62 22.57
C PHE A 208 4.35 0.23 23.60
N THR A 209 4.73 1.51 23.68
CA THR A 209 4.06 2.52 24.49
C THR A 209 3.99 3.85 23.74
N ASN A 210 2.79 4.25 23.34
CA ASN A 210 2.54 5.53 22.71
C ASN A 210 2.09 6.56 23.75
N SER A 211 2.39 7.83 23.50
CA SER A 211 1.86 8.94 24.28
C SER A 211 1.25 10.00 23.37
N TYR A 212 0.20 10.64 23.85
CA TYR A 212 -0.53 11.69 23.15
C TYR A 212 -0.84 12.80 24.15
N ARG A 213 -0.58 14.05 23.76
CA ARG A 213 -0.98 15.23 24.53
C ARG A 213 -2.07 15.96 23.79
N LEU A 214 -3.22 16.11 24.44
CA LEU A 214 -4.33 16.87 23.90
C LEU A 214 -4.10 18.37 24.04
N SER A 215 -4.69 19.17 23.16
CA SER A 215 -4.84 20.63 23.32
C SER A 215 -5.62 20.98 24.59
N SER A 216 -5.57 22.25 25.02
CA SER A 216 -6.29 22.70 26.22
C SER A 216 -7.80 22.59 26.09
N ASP A 217 -8.34 22.80 24.89
CA ASP A 217 -9.74 22.56 24.54
C ASP A 217 -10.05 21.08 24.26
N GLY A 218 -9.02 20.23 24.30
CA GLY A 218 -9.10 18.79 24.07
C GLY A 218 -9.61 18.38 22.69
N LYS A 219 -9.57 19.26 21.68
CA LYS A 219 -10.03 18.97 20.31
C LYS A 219 -8.93 18.42 19.39
N TYR A 220 -7.68 18.52 19.80
CA TYR A 220 -6.53 18.16 18.98
C TYR A 220 -5.51 17.36 19.77
N VAL A 221 -4.77 16.48 19.10
CA VAL A 221 -3.49 15.98 19.59
C VAL A 221 -2.42 16.96 19.14
N ILE A 222 -1.74 17.61 20.09
CA ILE A 222 -0.70 18.62 19.81
C ILE A 222 0.71 18.03 19.85
N GLU A 223 0.91 16.96 20.62
CA GLU A 223 2.16 16.23 20.68
C GLU A 223 1.86 14.73 20.72
N SER A 224 2.68 13.92 20.09
CA SER A 224 2.60 12.47 20.22
C SER A 224 3.92 11.78 20.03
N LYS A 225 4.10 10.65 20.71
CA LYS A 225 5.14 9.65 20.45
C LYS A 225 4.43 8.35 20.13
N GLN A 226 4.64 7.81 18.93
CA GLN A 226 3.89 6.66 18.44
C GLN A 226 4.82 5.62 17.85
N TRP A 227 4.61 4.36 18.20
CA TRP A 227 5.29 3.25 17.58
C TRP A 227 4.80 3.10 16.14
N LEU A 228 5.72 3.26 15.21
CA LEU A 228 5.45 3.25 13.77
C LEU A 228 5.55 1.82 13.23
N SER A 229 6.65 1.14 13.52
CA SER A 229 6.93 -0.19 12.99
C SER A 229 8.19 -0.79 13.64
N PRO A 230 8.48 -2.10 13.48
CA PRO A 230 9.68 -2.72 14.03
C PRO A 230 11.00 -2.07 13.59
N MET A 231 11.10 -1.64 12.32
CA MET A 231 12.34 -1.09 11.76
C MET A 231 12.54 0.39 12.05
N HIS A 232 11.47 1.18 12.23
CA HIS A 232 11.59 2.61 12.56
C HIS A 232 11.56 2.91 14.05
N GLY A 233 10.97 2.03 14.85
CA GLY A 233 10.67 2.32 16.25
C GLY A 233 9.58 3.39 16.37
N TYR A 234 9.93 4.55 16.92
CA TYR A 234 8.97 5.60 17.27
C TYR A 234 9.01 6.79 16.32
N VAL A 235 7.86 7.40 16.08
CA VAL A 235 7.73 8.73 15.51
C VAL A 235 7.24 9.70 16.57
N ASN A 236 7.95 10.81 16.73
CA ASN A 236 7.54 11.94 17.56
C ASN A 236 6.97 13.03 16.65
N LEU A 237 5.81 13.56 17.00
CA LEU A 237 5.15 14.67 16.31
C LEU A 237 4.89 15.79 17.32
N GLU A 238 5.20 17.03 16.93
CA GLU A 238 4.86 18.24 17.68
C GLU A 238 4.23 19.25 16.72
N MET A 239 2.92 19.46 16.85
CA MET A 239 2.13 20.34 16.00
C MET A 239 2.49 21.80 16.30
N VAL A 240 3.02 22.51 15.31
CA VAL A 240 3.31 23.94 15.43
C VAL A 240 2.04 24.74 15.19
N SER A 241 1.33 24.39 14.13
CA SER A 241 0.05 24.96 13.73
C SER A 241 -0.93 23.84 13.42
N LEU A 242 -2.18 24.03 13.85
CA LEU A 242 -3.20 22.98 13.82
C LEU A 242 -3.91 22.92 12.47
N THR A 243 -4.09 21.70 11.97
CA THR A 243 -5.10 21.41 10.94
C THR A 243 -6.48 21.32 11.60
N SER A 244 -7.55 21.56 10.84
CA SER A 244 -8.90 21.23 11.32
C SER A 244 -8.97 19.74 11.66
N PRO A 245 -9.65 19.33 12.76
CA PRO A 245 -9.73 17.93 13.11
C PRO A 245 -10.57 17.20 12.06
N ASN A 246 -10.28 15.93 11.82
CA ASN A 246 -11.07 15.15 10.87
C ASN A 246 -12.44 14.89 11.48
N ALA A 247 -13.49 15.11 10.69
CA ALA A 247 -14.84 14.78 11.12
C ALA A 247 -14.96 13.25 11.29
N PRO A 248 -15.41 12.74 12.45
CA PRO A 248 -15.70 11.33 12.61
C PRO A 248 -16.73 10.88 11.59
N ARG A 249 -16.60 9.66 11.09
CA ARG A 249 -17.66 9.01 10.33
C ARG A 249 -18.12 7.76 11.04
N GLY A 250 -19.43 7.68 11.23
CA GLY A 250 -20.12 6.47 11.71
C GLY A 250 -20.77 5.66 10.59
N GLU A 251 -20.68 6.12 9.33
CA GLU A 251 -21.23 5.40 8.18
C GLU A 251 -20.37 4.18 7.85
N PRO A 252 -20.95 3.04 7.46
CA PRO A 252 -20.18 1.87 7.04
C PRO A 252 -19.40 2.14 5.75
N GLN A 253 -18.20 1.59 5.66
CA GLN A 253 -17.36 1.72 4.47
C GLN A 253 -18.05 1.10 3.25
N ILE A 254 -18.16 1.87 2.18
CA ILE A 254 -18.62 1.38 0.88
C ILE A 254 -17.40 0.79 0.16
N THR A 255 -17.42 -0.53 -0.07
CA THR A 255 -16.31 -1.23 -0.73
C THR A 255 -16.46 -1.32 -2.24
N ARG A 256 -17.62 -0.91 -2.78
CA ARG A 256 -17.93 -0.91 -4.22
C ARG A 256 -18.75 0.31 -4.59
N PHE A 257 -18.28 1.07 -5.57
CA PHE A 257 -18.98 2.27 -6.02
C PHE A 257 -18.60 2.65 -7.46
N GLN A 258 -19.44 3.46 -8.09
CA GLN A 258 -19.24 3.94 -9.46
C GLN A 258 -18.68 5.35 -9.46
N ALA A 259 -17.85 5.66 -10.45
CA ALA A 259 -17.30 6.99 -10.64
C ALA A 259 -17.28 7.38 -12.13
N PRO A 260 -17.57 8.63 -12.49
CA PRO A 260 -17.71 9.05 -13.89
C PRO A 260 -16.38 8.99 -14.65
N VAL A 261 -16.45 8.73 -15.96
CA VAL A 261 -15.28 8.68 -16.86
C VAL A 261 -14.69 10.05 -17.21
N GLN A 262 -15.42 11.11 -16.90
CA GLN A 262 -15.01 12.49 -17.12
C GLN A 262 -15.33 13.29 -15.86
N VAL A 263 -14.40 14.17 -15.50
CA VAL A 263 -14.59 15.15 -14.43
C VAL A 263 -14.49 16.54 -15.03
N ARG A 264 -15.21 17.49 -14.43
CA ARG A 264 -15.05 18.89 -14.80
C ARG A 264 -13.86 19.48 -14.07
N ASN A 265 -12.93 20.07 -14.81
CA ASN A 265 -11.84 20.82 -14.21
C ASN A 265 -12.35 22.12 -13.58
N ILE A 266 -11.46 22.90 -12.96
CA ILE A 266 -11.79 24.19 -12.35
C ILE A 266 -12.39 25.22 -13.33
N ASN A 267 -12.16 25.04 -14.63
CA ASN A 267 -12.69 25.89 -15.71
C ASN A 267 -14.03 25.36 -16.25
N GLY A 268 -14.54 24.24 -15.72
CA GLY A 268 -15.78 23.60 -16.15
C GLY A 268 -15.64 22.69 -17.39
N GLU A 269 -14.43 22.48 -17.91
CA GLU A 269 -14.17 21.62 -19.07
C GLU A 269 -14.13 20.15 -18.65
N GLU A 270 -14.69 19.28 -19.49
CA GLU A 270 -14.66 17.83 -19.27
C GLU A 270 -13.29 17.28 -19.66
N ILE A 271 -12.55 16.81 -18.66
CA ILE A 271 -11.23 16.20 -18.83
C ILE A 271 -11.26 14.75 -18.35
N ALA A 272 -10.37 13.94 -18.92
CA ALA A 272 -10.09 12.61 -18.40
C ALA A 272 -9.53 12.75 -16.98
N PRO A 273 -10.18 12.19 -15.95
CA PRO A 273 -9.75 12.36 -14.58
C PRO A 273 -8.38 11.73 -14.38
N ARG A 274 -7.49 12.45 -13.73
CA ARG A 274 -6.35 11.83 -13.07
C ARG A 274 -6.81 11.06 -11.84
N LEU A 275 -6.03 10.05 -11.45
CA LEU A 275 -6.35 9.20 -10.31
C LEU A 275 -6.60 10.01 -9.02
N ASN A 276 -5.86 11.09 -8.78
CA ASN A 276 -6.06 11.98 -7.64
C ASN A 276 -7.40 12.74 -7.72
N GLU A 277 -7.74 13.29 -8.87
CA GLU A 277 -9.00 14.01 -9.08
C GLU A 277 -10.18 13.06 -8.86
N PHE A 278 -10.02 11.84 -9.35
CA PHE A 278 -10.97 10.75 -9.19
C PHE A 278 -11.17 10.36 -7.71
N VAL A 279 -10.09 10.10 -6.99
CA VAL A 279 -10.13 9.79 -5.54
C VAL A 279 -10.70 10.97 -4.73
N THR A 280 -10.35 12.20 -5.12
CA THR A 280 -10.83 13.45 -4.50
C THR A 280 -12.34 13.62 -4.70
N ALA A 281 -12.86 13.33 -5.90
CA ALA A 281 -14.29 13.35 -6.16
C ALA A 281 -15.05 12.31 -5.31
N MET A 282 -14.37 11.22 -4.92
CA MET A 282 -14.96 10.09 -4.19
C MET A 282 -14.59 10.05 -2.71
N GLN A 283 -14.19 11.19 -2.13
CA GLN A 283 -13.85 11.30 -0.70
C GLN A 283 -14.97 10.78 0.20
N ARG A 284 -16.24 10.96 -0.19
CA ARG A 284 -17.39 10.48 0.60
C ARG A 284 -17.52 8.95 0.61
N GLN A 285 -16.82 8.21 -0.23
CA GLN A 285 -16.84 6.75 -0.25
C GLN A 285 -15.60 6.16 0.43
N LEU A 286 -14.57 6.98 0.64
CA LEU A 286 -13.28 6.58 1.17
C LEU A 286 -13.16 6.93 2.65
N TYR A 287 -12.53 6.03 3.38
CA TYR A 287 -12.41 6.03 4.83
C TYR A 287 -10.94 6.01 5.26
N PRO A 288 -10.63 6.45 6.48
CA PRO A 288 -9.26 6.44 6.98
C PRO A 288 -8.63 5.05 6.97
N ASP A 289 -9.44 4.03 7.27
CA ASP A 289 -9.10 2.61 7.25
C ASP A 289 -9.45 1.93 5.92
N SER A 290 -9.61 2.69 4.83
CA SER A 290 -9.71 2.07 3.50
C SER A 290 -8.44 1.29 3.17
N TYR A 291 -8.62 0.08 2.63
CA TYR A 291 -7.51 -0.77 2.21
C TYR A 291 -7.01 -0.38 0.82
N TRP A 292 -6.25 0.71 0.76
CA TRP A 292 -5.69 1.28 -0.45
C TRP A 292 -4.85 0.33 -1.31
N PRO A 293 -4.04 -0.59 -0.75
CA PRO A 293 -3.34 -1.59 -1.55
C PRO A 293 -4.31 -2.44 -2.39
N GLY A 294 -5.49 -2.74 -1.85
CA GLY A 294 -6.53 -3.51 -2.54
C GLY A 294 -7.43 -2.70 -3.47
N LEU A 295 -7.21 -1.39 -3.65
CA LEU A 295 -8.05 -0.61 -4.56
C LEU A 295 -7.87 -1.10 -5.99
N ARG A 296 -8.99 -1.28 -6.70
CA ARG A 296 -9.07 -1.69 -8.10
C ARG A 296 -10.05 -0.80 -8.85
N ILE A 297 -9.72 -0.51 -10.11
CA ILE A 297 -10.56 0.25 -11.03
C ILE A 297 -10.88 -0.65 -12.22
N TYR A 298 -12.16 -0.96 -12.41
CA TYR A 298 -12.68 -1.86 -13.44
C TYR A 298 -13.47 -1.10 -14.51
N SER A 299 -13.59 -1.74 -15.67
CA SER A 299 -14.49 -1.31 -16.73
C SER A 299 -14.77 -2.44 -17.72
N ASP A 300 -15.92 -2.37 -18.39
CA ASP A 300 -16.38 -3.43 -19.30
C ASP A 300 -15.44 -3.63 -20.50
N LYS A 301 -14.83 -2.56 -21.02
CA LYS A 301 -13.90 -2.69 -22.16
C LYS A 301 -12.56 -3.28 -21.75
N LEU A 302 -12.09 -3.04 -20.52
CA LEU A 302 -10.92 -3.75 -20.00
C LEU A 302 -11.21 -5.24 -19.90
N ASP A 303 -12.40 -5.61 -19.38
CA ASP A 303 -12.83 -7.01 -19.27
C ASP A 303 -12.90 -7.69 -20.65
N GLN A 304 -13.41 -7.00 -21.67
CA GLN A 304 -13.41 -7.51 -23.05
C GLN A 304 -12.00 -7.81 -23.57
N ARG A 305 -11.06 -6.86 -23.46
CA ARG A 305 -9.67 -7.06 -23.92
C ARG A 305 -8.98 -8.17 -23.13
N PHE A 306 -9.24 -8.24 -21.84
CA PHE A 306 -8.66 -9.23 -20.95
C PHE A 306 -9.20 -10.64 -21.21
N SER A 307 -10.47 -10.78 -21.60
CA SER A 307 -11.07 -12.06 -21.97
C SER A 307 -10.32 -12.76 -23.12
N ALA A 308 -9.87 -11.98 -24.12
CA ALA A 308 -9.06 -12.50 -25.23
C ALA A 308 -7.69 -13.01 -24.75
N ARG A 309 -7.05 -12.29 -23.81
CA ARG A 309 -5.80 -12.73 -23.17
C ARG A 309 -6.02 -14.02 -22.38
N LYS A 310 -7.09 -14.11 -21.58
CA LYS A 310 -7.47 -15.32 -20.83
C LYS A 310 -7.68 -16.52 -21.77
N ALA A 311 -8.37 -16.33 -22.89
CA ALA A 311 -8.57 -17.37 -23.89
C ALA A 311 -7.25 -17.83 -24.56
N GLY A 312 -6.34 -16.90 -24.84
CA GLY A 312 -4.98 -17.20 -25.33
C GLY A 312 -4.19 -18.05 -24.34
N MET A 313 -4.24 -17.70 -23.05
CA MET A 313 -3.57 -18.44 -21.99
C MET A 313 -4.13 -19.85 -21.81
N LEU A 314 -5.46 -20.02 -21.89
CA LEU A 314 -6.10 -21.35 -21.87
C LEU A 314 -5.62 -22.24 -23.02
N LYS A 315 -5.49 -21.69 -24.24
CA LYS A 315 -4.93 -22.45 -25.37
C LYS A 315 -3.50 -22.88 -25.10
N ARG A 316 -2.69 -22.00 -24.51
CA ARG A 316 -1.30 -22.28 -24.14
C ARG A 316 -1.20 -23.40 -23.10
N LEU A 317 -2.02 -23.38 -22.06
CA LEU A 317 -2.06 -24.43 -21.05
C LEU A 317 -2.48 -25.80 -21.63
N ARG A 318 -3.47 -25.82 -22.53
CA ARG A 318 -3.87 -27.06 -23.23
C ARG A 318 -2.76 -27.59 -24.14
N MET A 319 -2.01 -26.71 -24.79
CA MET A 319 -0.87 -27.11 -25.61
C MET A 319 0.25 -27.72 -24.75
N LEU A 320 0.51 -27.16 -23.57
CA LEU A 320 1.44 -27.76 -22.59
C LEU A 320 1.01 -29.17 -22.18
N GLU A 321 -0.28 -29.35 -21.86
CA GLU A 321 -0.86 -30.67 -21.56
C GLU A 321 -0.62 -31.67 -22.71
N GLN A 322 -0.88 -31.28 -23.96
CA GLN A 322 -0.66 -32.15 -25.12
C GLN A 322 0.82 -32.47 -25.35
N THR A 323 1.74 -31.51 -25.14
CA THR A 323 3.18 -31.75 -25.23
C THR A 323 3.61 -32.84 -24.25
N TYR A 324 3.23 -32.74 -22.97
CA TYR A 324 3.58 -33.78 -21.99
C TYR A 324 2.97 -35.13 -22.31
N ARG A 325 1.75 -35.18 -22.85
CA ARG A 325 1.14 -36.45 -23.32
C ARG A 325 1.92 -37.06 -24.46
N HIS A 326 2.37 -36.25 -25.42
CA HIS A 326 3.17 -36.71 -26.54
C HIS A 326 4.52 -37.29 -26.08
N ASP A 327 5.14 -36.66 -25.08
CA ASP A 327 6.42 -37.07 -24.52
C ASP A 327 6.33 -38.26 -23.54
N GLY A 328 5.12 -38.75 -23.24
CA GLY A 328 4.89 -39.85 -22.29
C GLY A 328 4.95 -39.44 -20.81
N GLU A 329 5.02 -38.14 -20.52
CA GLU A 329 5.13 -37.56 -19.18
C GLU A 329 3.75 -37.43 -18.50
N THR A 330 3.13 -38.57 -18.19
CA THR A 330 1.74 -38.66 -17.68
C THR A 330 1.47 -37.78 -16.46
N ALA A 331 2.35 -37.78 -15.45
CA ALA A 331 2.17 -36.96 -14.25
C ALA A 331 2.20 -35.45 -14.52
N LEU A 332 3.04 -35.00 -15.45
CA LEU A 332 3.11 -33.59 -15.86
C LEU A 332 1.91 -33.20 -16.73
N ALA A 333 1.43 -34.11 -17.58
CA ALA A 333 0.20 -33.91 -18.33
C ALA A 333 -1.01 -33.72 -17.41
N ASP A 334 -1.14 -34.55 -16.37
CA ASP A 334 -2.23 -34.45 -15.38
C ASP A 334 -2.14 -33.15 -14.57
N ALA A 335 -0.92 -32.76 -14.16
CA ALA A 335 -0.69 -31.47 -13.51
C ALA A 335 -1.06 -30.29 -14.42
N ALA A 336 -0.66 -30.30 -15.70
CA ALA A 336 -1.02 -29.27 -16.66
C ALA A 336 -2.53 -29.22 -16.92
N HIS A 337 -3.20 -30.38 -16.95
CA HIS A 337 -4.65 -30.48 -17.04
C HIS A 337 -5.34 -29.85 -15.82
N ALA A 338 -4.90 -30.20 -14.60
CA ALA A 338 -5.43 -29.64 -13.37
C ALA A 338 -5.26 -28.12 -13.31
N LEU A 339 -4.09 -27.61 -13.71
CA LEU A 339 -3.83 -26.18 -13.78
C LEU A 339 -4.74 -25.47 -14.80
N THR A 340 -5.02 -26.11 -15.94
CA THR A 340 -5.96 -25.62 -16.96
C THR A 340 -7.38 -25.50 -16.39
N GLN A 341 -7.86 -26.53 -15.69
CA GLN A 341 -9.20 -26.52 -15.08
C GLN A 341 -9.34 -25.41 -14.04
N GLN A 342 -8.32 -25.23 -13.19
CA GLN A 342 -8.34 -24.17 -12.20
C GLN A 342 -8.30 -22.79 -12.83
N PHE A 343 -7.40 -22.55 -13.79
CA PHE A 343 -7.30 -21.26 -14.48
C PHE A 343 -8.62 -20.84 -15.14
N GLN A 344 -9.38 -21.82 -15.66
CA GLN A 344 -10.70 -21.57 -16.22
C GLN A 344 -11.68 -21.02 -15.16
N GLN A 345 -11.61 -21.54 -13.93
CA GLN A 345 -12.48 -21.19 -12.81
C GLN A 345 -12.04 -19.94 -12.03
N TRP A 346 -10.83 -19.40 -12.29
CA TRP A 346 -10.37 -18.19 -11.59
C TRP A 346 -11.34 -17.01 -11.82
N PRO A 347 -11.80 -16.35 -10.74
CA PRO A 347 -12.63 -15.15 -10.82
C PRO A 347 -11.73 -13.97 -11.17
N LEU A 348 -11.43 -13.81 -12.45
CA LEU A 348 -10.53 -12.75 -12.92
C LEU A 348 -11.35 -11.62 -13.56
N ARG A 349 -11.02 -10.39 -13.18
CA ARG A 349 -11.62 -9.16 -13.70
C ARG A 349 -10.54 -8.10 -13.92
N ALA A 350 -10.52 -7.51 -15.10
CA ALA A 350 -9.45 -6.64 -15.55
C ALA A 350 -9.45 -5.29 -14.84
N SER A 351 -8.34 -4.96 -14.21
CA SER A 351 -8.19 -3.72 -13.44
C SER A 351 -7.09 -2.83 -14.03
N TYR A 352 -7.32 -1.52 -14.00
CA TYR A 352 -6.40 -0.52 -14.55
C TYR A 352 -5.22 -0.19 -13.61
N VAL A 353 -5.48 -0.14 -12.31
CA VAL A 353 -4.51 0.25 -11.26
C VAL A 353 -4.51 -0.79 -10.15
N HIS A 354 -3.33 -1.01 -9.58
CA HIS A 354 -3.09 -1.81 -8.38
C HIS A 354 -2.26 -0.97 -7.41
N GLY A 355 -2.51 -1.08 -6.10
CA GLY A 355 -1.57 -0.57 -5.10
C GLY A 355 -1.41 0.94 -5.03
N ILE A 356 -2.51 1.69 -4.87
CA ILE A 356 -2.45 3.15 -4.78
C ILE A 356 -1.87 3.57 -3.43
N ASP A 357 -0.88 4.45 -3.47
CA ASP A 357 -0.50 5.26 -2.32
C ASP A 357 -1.17 6.64 -2.44
N PRO A 358 -2.16 6.96 -1.58
CA PRO A 358 -2.88 8.21 -1.70
C PRO A 358 -2.00 9.45 -1.48
N ALA A 359 -0.95 9.36 -0.66
CA ALA A 359 -0.05 10.48 -0.47
C ALA A 359 0.79 10.69 -1.73
N GLN A 360 1.38 9.63 -2.27
CA GLN A 360 2.28 9.73 -3.43
C GLN A 360 1.56 10.11 -4.72
N MET A 361 0.32 9.64 -4.90
CA MET A 361 -0.56 10.04 -6.01
C MET A 361 -0.84 11.56 -6.01
N ARG A 362 -0.72 12.25 -4.87
CA ARG A 362 -0.87 13.71 -4.80
C ARG A 362 0.44 14.44 -5.10
N LEU A 363 1.58 13.78 -4.89
CA LEU A 363 2.91 14.38 -4.99
C LEU A 363 3.58 14.14 -6.34
N THR A 364 3.32 13.00 -6.98
CA THR A 364 4.04 12.59 -8.19
C THR A 364 3.10 12.24 -9.33
N ILE A 365 3.50 12.60 -10.56
CA ILE A 365 2.75 12.28 -11.77
C ILE A 365 2.76 10.76 -12.03
N GLY A 366 3.85 10.08 -11.67
CA GLY A 366 4.00 8.63 -11.86
C GLY A 366 2.96 7.82 -11.09
N GLU A 367 2.65 8.22 -9.87
CA GLU A 367 1.61 7.61 -9.02
C GLU A 367 0.21 8.19 -9.28
N ASN A 368 0.08 9.11 -10.25
CA ASN A 368 -1.17 9.79 -10.60
C ASN A 368 -1.48 9.72 -12.10
N PRO A 369 -1.62 8.51 -12.66
CA PRO A 369 -1.91 8.35 -14.08
C PRO A 369 -3.27 8.97 -14.44
N ALA A 370 -3.37 9.48 -15.67
CA ALA A 370 -4.66 9.82 -16.26
C ALA A 370 -5.42 8.52 -16.59
N LEU A 371 -6.68 8.43 -16.18
CA LEU A 371 -7.53 7.31 -16.57
C LEU A 371 -7.94 7.48 -18.03
N ASN A 372 -7.82 6.42 -18.83
CA ASN A 372 -8.15 6.49 -20.25
C ASN A 372 -9.69 6.46 -20.45
N PRO A 373 -10.31 7.56 -20.90
CA PRO A 373 -11.77 7.66 -20.99
C PRO A 373 -12.35 6.69 -22.02
N HIS A 374 -11.53 6.15 -22.94
CA HIS A 374 -11.99 5.15 -23.89
C HIS A 374 -12.18 3.76 -23.27
N ASP A 375 -11.67 3.52 -22.07
CA ASP A 375 -11.74 2.21 -21.41
C ASP A 375 -13.07 1.99 -20.66
N ALA A 376 -13.91 3.02 -20.48
CA ALA A 376 -15.26 2.88 -19.95
C ALA A 376 -16.26 3.72 -20.76
N ASP A 377 -17.54 3.33 -20.78
CA ASP A 377 -18.56 4.06 -21.55
C ASP A 377 -19.18 5.23 -20.78
N LYS A 378 -19.40 5.04 -19.47
CA LYS A 378 -20.03 6.06 -18.61
C LYS A 378 -19.34 6.17 -17.26
N GLU A 379 -19.04 5.05 -16.63
CA GLU A 379 -18.50 5.00 -15.29
C GLU A 379 -17.42 3.91 -15.18
N TYR A 380 -16.43 4.18 -14.35
CA TYR A 380 -15.53 3.17 -13.80
C TYR A 380 -16.14 2.60 -12.53
N GLU A 381 -15.97 1.30 -12.36
CA GLU A 381 -16.32 0.65 -11.11
C GLU A 381 -15.09 0.55 -10.22
N ILE A 382 -15.20 1.05 -9.00
CA ILE A 382 -14.13 1.02 -8.00
C ILE A 382 -14.47 -0.05 -6.97
N VAL A 383 -13.48 -0.88 -6.65
CA VAL A 383 -13.58 -1.85 -5.56
C VAL A 383 -12.41 -1.69 -4.63
N LEU A 384 -12.69 -1.72 -3.33
CA LEU A 384 -11.70 -1.86 -2.28
C LEU A 384 -11.64 -3.33 -1.90
N ALA A 385 -10.67 -4.06 -2.47
CA ALA A 385 -10.45 -5.43 -2.11
C ALA A 385 -10.04 -5.52 -0.62
N PRO A 386 -10.46 -6.56 0.10
CA PRO A 386 -10.02 -6.79 1.47
C PRO A 386 -8.61 -7.38 1.50
N ALA A 387 -7.95 -7.22 2.65
CA ALA A 387 -6.65 -7.82 2.94
C ALA A 387 -6.76 -9.34 3.18
N LEU A 388 -6.99 -10.13 2.14
CA LEU A 388 -7.11 -11.58 2.22
C LEU A 388 -5.86 -12.31 1.74
N ALA A 389 -5.57 -13.45 2.38
CA ALA A 389 -4.62 -14.45 1.91
C ALA A 389 -5.37 -15.59 1.20
N LEU A 390 -5.09 -15.80 -0.08
CA LEU A 390 -5.70 -16.82 -0.91
C LEU A 390 -4.63 -17.76 -1.46
N ALA A 391 -5.00 -19.02 -1.73
CA ALA A 391 -4.14 -19.99 -2.40
C ALA A 391 -4.88 -20.60 -3.58
N THR A 392 -4.19 -20.76 -4.70
CA THR A 392 -4.69 -21.38 -5.92
C THR A 392 -3.57 -22.10 -6.67
N GLY A 393 -3.92 -22.85 -7.71
CA GLY A 393 -3.01 -23.70 -8.45
C GLY A 393 -2.94 -25.13 -7.90
N LEU A 394 -1.88 -25.82 -8.26
CA LEU A 394 -1.70 -27.23 -7.93
C LEU A 394 -1.67 -27.45 -6.42
N SER A 395 -2.42 -28.45 -5.94
CA SER A 395 -2.44 -28.85 -4.53
C SER A 395 -2.23 -30.36 -4.36
N LYS A 396 -1.44 -30.75 -3.34
CA LYS A 396 -1.32 -32.16 -2.94
C LYS A 396 -2.62 -32.68 -2.31
N ALA A 397 -3.40 -31.81 -1.66
CA ALA A 397 -4.61 -32.20 -0.94
C ALA A 397 -5.75 -32.68 -1.88
N THR A 398 -5.73 -32.28 -3.15
CA THR A 398 -6.74 -32.65 -4.15
C THR A 398 -6.31 -33.81 -5.05
N ASN A 399 -5.26 -34.56 -4.69
CA ASN A 399 -4.65 -35.64 -5.52
C ASN A 399 -4.18 -35.19 -6.92
N THR A 400 -3.99 -33.89 -7.13
CA THR A 400 -3.54 -33.31 -8.42
C THR A 400 -2.01 -33.25 -8.56
N LEU A 401 -1.27 -33.78 -7.59
CA LEU A 401 0.19 -33.72 -7.51
C LEU A 401 0.73 -35.06 -7.01
N THR A 402 1.54 -35.72 -7.83
CA THR A 402 2.41 -36.81 -7.39
C THR A 402 3.73 -36.24 -6.89
N ASP A 403 4.48 -36.98 -6.07
CA ASP A 403 5.81 -36.53 -5.60
C ASP A 403 6.83 -36.37 -6.74
N ALA A 404 6.52 -36.86 -7.95
CA ALA A 404 7.35 -36.71 -9.15
C ALA A 404 7.27 -35.30 -9.78
N VAL A 405 6.22 -34.53 -9.48
CA VAL A 405 6.05 -33.17 -10.03
C VAL A 405 6.62 -32.16 -9.04
N ALA A 406 7.74 -31.57 -9.41
CA ALA A 406 8.30 -30.44 -8.70
C ALA A 406 7.38 -29.22 -8.90
N THR A 407 7.18 -28.46 -7.83
CA THR A 407 6.35 -27.26 -7.88
C THR A 407 7.15 -26.03 -7.54
N GLU A 408 6.69 -24.89 -8.04
CA GLU A 408 7.15 -23.59 -7.59
C GLU A 408 5.96 -22.73 -7.18
N ARG A 409 6.25 -21.66 -6.44
CA ARG A 409 5.22 -20.80 -5.87
C ARG A 409 5.47 -19.35 -6.22
N TRP A 410 4.39 -18.62 -6.46
CA TRP A 410 4.39 -17.20 -6.74
C TRP A 410 3.41 -16.51 -5.80
N LEU A 411 3.79 -15.36 -5.25
CA LEU A 411 2.92 -14.49 -4.47
C LEU A 411 2.58 -13.28 -5.32
N VAL A 412 1.27 -13.00 -5.44
CA VAL A 412 0.75 -11.78 -6.05
C VAL A 412 0.07 -10.98 -4.95
N GLN A 413 0.67 -9.87 -4.57
CA GLN A 413 0.20 -9.07 -3.44
C GLN A 413 -0.91 -8.11 -3.86
N PRO A 414 -1.69 -7.56 -2.90
CA PRO A 414 -2.75 -6.62 -3.22
C PRO A 414 -2.26 -5.38 -3.97
N ASP A 415 -1.04 -4.91 -3.75
CA ASP A 415 -0.50 -3.79 -4.51
C ASP A 415 -0.12 -4.15 -5.96
N GLY A 416 -0.34 -5.39 -6.38
CA GLY A 416 -0.03 -5.90 -7.71
C GLY A 416 1.42 -6.39 -7.84
N SER A 417 2.26 -6.27 -6.81
CA SER A 417 3.61 -6.82 -6.86
C SER A 417 3.56 -8.35 -7.01
N ILE A 418 4.45 -8.88 -7.85
CA ILE A 418 4.58 -10.30 -8.14
C ILE A 418 5.97 -10.75 -7.70
N ARG A 419 6.04 -11.84 -6.95
CA ARG A 419 7.31 -12.42 -6.50
C ARG A 419 7.29 -13.94 -6.58
N LYS A 420 8.36 -14.52 -7.10
CA LYS A 420 8.63 -15.95 -6.98
C LYS A 420 9.08 -16.25 -5.55
N LEU A 421 8.50 -17.27 -4.95
CA LEU A 421 8.79 -17.67 -3.58
C LEU A 421 9.83 -18.77 -3.56
N GLU A 422 10.74 -18.68 -2.60
CA GLU A 422 11.81 -19.66 -2.45
C GLU A 422 11.24 -21.06 -2.19
N PRO A 423 11.75 -22.10 -2.87
CA PRO A 423 11.36 -23.47 -2.60
C PRO A 423 11.78 -23.88 -1.18
N SER A 424 11.03 -24.81 -0.58
CA SER A 424 11.51 -25.47 0.64
C SER A 424 12.81 -26.20 0.31
N THR A 425 13.90 -25.89 1.00
CA THR A 425 15.15 -26.64 0.91
C THR A 425 15.41 -27.37 2.21
N ALA A 426 16.21 -28.44 2.19
CA ALA A 426 16.55 -29.18 3.40
C ALA A 426 17.21 -28.23 4.42
N GLY A 427 16.54 -27.99 5.56
CA GLY A 427 17.01 -27.09 6.61
C GLY A 427 16.44 -25.65 6.57
N LYS A 428 15.68 -25.28 5.54
CA LYS A 428 14.90 -24.02 5.51
C LYS A 428 13.45 -24.33 5.16
N PRO A 429 12.49 -24.15 6.10
CA PRO A 429 11.09 -24.34 5.76
C PRO A 429 10.71 -23.38 4.64
N ALA A 430 9.86 -23.82 3.70
CA ALA A 430 9.29 -22.92 2.71
C ALA A 430 8.71 -21.69 3.40
N GLN A 431 8.92 -20.51 2.81
CA GLN A 431 8.32 -19.26 3.29
C GLN A 431 6.84 -19.49 3.58
N THR A 432 6.44 -19.33 4.83
CA THR A 432 5.12 -19.77 5.29
C THR A 432 4.10 -18.70 4.95
N ILE A 433 3.45 -18.84 3.80
CA ILE A 433 2.65 -17.75 3.19
C ILE A 433 1.26 -17.57 3.81
N GLY A 434 0.86 -18.43 4.75
CA GLY A 434 -0.52 -18.54 5.24
C GLY A 434 -1.16 -17.27 5.82
N ALA A 435 -0.41 -16.18 6.03
CA ALA A 435 -1.02 -14.89 6.37
C ALA A 435 -0.46 -13.65 5.64
N MET A 436 0.36 -13.84 4.59
CA MET A 436 0.68 -12.70 3.74
C MET A 436 -0.56 -12.38 2.88
N PRO A 437 -1.04 -11.12 2.88
CA PRO A 437 -2.16 -10.74 2.03
C PRO A 437 -1.75 -10.87 0.55
N GLY A 438 -2.67 -11.36 -0.27
CA GLY A 438 -2.47 -11.64 -1.69
C GLY A 438 -2.96 -13.03 -2.12
N VAL A 439 -2.64 -13.40 -3.36
CA VAL A 439 -2.92 -14.72 -3.93
C VAL A 439 -1.60 -15.47 -4.10
N THR A 440 -1.54 -16.66 -3.52
CA THR A 440 -0.42 -17.60 -3.72
C THR A 440 -0.78 -18.58 -4.81
N LEU A 441 0.04 -18.61 -5.85
CA LEU A 441 -0.06 -19.54 -6.95
C LEU A 441 0.95 -20.67 -6.77
N THR A 442 0.51 -21.91 -6.84
CA THR A 442 1.40 -23.09 -6.95
C THR A 442 1.30 -23.68 -8.37
N THR A 443 2.43 -23.82 -9.07
CA THR A 443 2.51 -24.31 -10.46
C THR A 443 3.57 -25.40 -10.62
N ILE A 444 3.64 -25.99 -11.82
CA ILE A 444 4.75 -26.87 -12.23
C ILE A 444 6.05 -26.06 -12.19
N ALA A 445 7.11 -26.60 -11.58
CA ALA A 445 8.40 -25.93 -11.49
C ALA A 445 8.96 -25.59 -12.88
N GLU A 446 9.58 -24.42 -13.01
CA GLU A 446 10.12 -23.94 -14.29
C GLU A 446 11.10 -24.93 -14.94
N ALA A 447 11.87 -25.67 -14.13
CA ALA A 447 12.81 -26.69 -14.60
C ALA A 447 12.13 -27.87 -15.33
N GLN A 448 10.85 -28.12 -15.06
CA GLN A 448 10.05 -29.16 -15.72
C GLN A 448 9.22 -28.61 -16.90
N LEU A 449 9.23 -27.29 -17.14
CA LEU A 449 8.54 -26.69 -18.29
C LEU A 449 9.40 -26.81 -19.56
N PRO A 450 8.82 -27.21 -20.71
CA PRO A 450 9.52 -27.18 -21.98
C PRO A 450 9.97 -25.74 -22.31
N ARG A 451 11.02 -25.58 -23.11
CA ARG A 451 11.65 -24.27 -23.39
C ARG A 451 10.64 -23.19 -23.84
N GLY A 452 9.64 -23.55 -24.65
CA GLY A 452 8.58 -22.64 -25.12
C GLY A 452 7.52 -22.25 -24.07
N PHE A 453 7.61 -22.75 -22.84
CA PHE A 453 6.66 -22.52 -21.75
C PHE A 453 7.31 -21.99 -20.48
N ARG A 454 8.61 -21.65 -20.47
CA ARG A 454 9.31 -21.24 -19.24
C ARG A 454 8.75 -19.97 -18.58
N ASP A 455 8.15 -19.08 -19.36
CA ASP A 455 7.47 -17.86 -18.89
C ASP A 455 6.01 -18.10 -18.44
N LEU A 456 5.48 -19.32 -18.55
CA LEU A 456 4.08 -19.64 -18.22
C LEU A 456 3.72 -19.22 -16.80
N ASN A 457 4.58 -19.51 -15.83
CA ASN A 457 4.28 -19.25 -14.42
C ASN A 457 4.24 -17.75 -14.11
N ALA A 458 5.15 -16.96 -14.68
CA ALA A 458 5.11 -15.50 -14.60
C ALA A 458 3.83 -14.94 -15.26
N GLN A 459 3.42 -15.50 -16.40
CA GLN A 459 2.17 -15.10 -17.05
C GLN A 459 0.93 -15.42 -16.20
N LEU A 460 0.86 -16.61 -15.61
CA LEU A 460 -0.22 -16.97 -14.68
C LEU A 460 -0.27 -16.02 -13.48
N ALA A 461 0.89 -15.66 -12.92
CA ALA A 461 0.96 -14.69 -11.83
C ALA A 461 0.46 -13.31 -12.26
N MET A 462 0.77 -12.83 -13.47
CA MET A 462 0.20 -11.58 -14.00
C MET A 462 -1.32 -11.61 -14.10
N PHE A 463 -1.93 -12.75 -14.48
CA PHE A 463 -3.39 -12.88 -14.46
C PHE A 463 -3.97 -12.72 -13.05
N LEU A 464 -3.27 -13.15 -12.01
CA LEU A 464 -3.74 -13.06 -10.62
C LEU A 464 -3.69 -11.64 -10.04
N GLN A 465 -2.98 -10.69 -10.66
CA GLN A 465 -3.10 -9.27 -10.28
C GLN A 465 -4.55 -8.80 -10.42
N HIS A 466 -5.27 -9.38 -11.38
CA HIS A 466 -6.66 -9.14 -11.74
C HIS A 466 -7.64 -10.06 -11.02
N TRP A 467 -7.28 -10.62 -9.86
CA TRP A 467 -8.22 -11.38 -9.05
C TRP A 467 -9.39 -10.51 -8.62
N ASP A 468 -10.61 -10.98 -8.84
CA ASP A 468 -11.84 -10.34 -8.39
C ASP A 468 -12.17 -10.78 -6.97
N TYR A 469 -11.76 -9.94 -6.02
CA TYR A 469 -12.01 -10.18 -4.61
C TYR A 469 -13.48 -10.03 -4.20
N THR A 470 -14.35 -9.51 -5.08
CA THR A 470 -15.80 -9.44 -4.79
C THR A 470 -16.47 -10.81 -4.90
N GLN A 471 -15.87 -11.72 -5.68
CA GLN A 471 -16.35 -13.10 -5.86
C GLN A 471 -15.78 -14.06 -4.82
N ALA A 472 -14.85 -13.62 -3.97
CA ALA A 472 -14.37 -14.43 -2.87
C ALA A 472 -15.56 -14.71 -1.92
N PRO A 473 -15.80 -15.98 -1.53
CA PRO A 473 -16.94 -16.31 -0.70
C PRO A 473 -16.92 -15.46 0.57
N VAL A 474 -18.01 -14.73 0.83
CA VAL A 474 -18.18 -13.83 1.98
C VAL A 474 -17.91 -14.53 3.32
N ALA A 475 -18.02 -15.87 3.36
CA ALA A 475 -17.63 -16.69 4.50
C ALA A 475 -16.14 -16.57 4.90
N ALA A 476 -15.25 -16.10 4.01
CA ALA A 476 -13.84 -15.81 4.29
C ALA A 476 -13.58 -14.34 4.69
N LEU A 477 -14.59 -13.47 4.61
CA LEU A 477 -14.46 -12.01 4.78
C LEU A 477 -14.85 -11.50 6.17
N LEU A 478 -15.42 -12.36 7.00
CA LEU A 478 -15.67 -12.03 8.41
C LEU A 478 -14.60 -12.74 9.26
N PRO A 479 -13.85 -12.01 10.10
CA PRO A 479 -13.17 -12.61 11.23
C PRO A 479 -14.20 -13.47 11.97
N LYS A 480 -13.87 -14.75 12.23
CA LYS A 480 -14.77 -15.70 12.91
C LYS A 480 -15.35 -15.14 14.23
N GLU A 481 -14.70 -14.14 14.82
CA GLU A 481 -15.08 -13.47 16.07
C GLU A 481 -16.28 -12.53 15.97
N LEU A 482 -16.53 -11.92 14.80
CA LEU A 482 -17.72 -11.06 14.59
C LEU A 482 -19.03 -11.87 14.58
N MET A 483 -18.98 -13.14 14.17
CA MET A 483 -20.12 -14.05 14.32
C MET A 483 -20.37 -14.46 15.77
N THR A 484 -19.31 -14.60 16.58
CA THR A 484 -19.45 -14.98 17.99
C THR A 484 -20.04 -13.84 18.82
N GLN A 485 -19.67 -12.58 18.55
CA GLN A 485 -20.25 -11.43 19.26
C GLN A 485 -21.70 -11.11 18.84
N ALA A 486 -22.05 -11.29 17.56
CA ALA A 486 -23.44 -11.17 17.11
C ALA A 486 -24.34 -12.27 17.73
N GLN A 487 -23.83 -13.50 17.87
CA GLN A 487 -24.54 -14.59 18.53
C GLN A 487 -24.61 -14.40 20.06
N ALA A 488 -23.60 -13.82 20.69
CA ALA A 488 -23.62 -13.49 22.13
C ALA A 488 -24.65 -12.39 22.46
N LYS A 489 -24.76 -11.34 21.64
CA LYS A 489 -25.80 -10.30 21.81
C LYS A 489 -27.22 -10.80 21.53
N THR A 490 -27.38 -11.81 20.68
CA THR A 490 -28.71 -12.40 20.41
C THR A 490 -29.15 -13.34 21.53
N ARG A 491 -28.20 -13.98 22.23
CA ARG A 491 -28.47 -14.82 23.41
C ARG A 491 -28.66 -14.05 24.73
N SER A 492 -28.24 -12.78 24.82
CA SER A 492 -28.51 -11.94 25.99
C SER A 492 -29.83 -11.16 25.90
N ALA A 493 -30.56 -11.30 24.78
CA ALA A 493 -31.85 -10.67 24.53
C ALA A 493 -33.02 -11.68 24.47
N GLN A 494 -32.76 -12.95 24.80
CA GLN A 494 -33.74 -14.01 25.08
C GLN A 494 -33.57 -14.44 26.53
#